data_AF-A0A968NVL4-F1
#
_entry.id   AF-A0A968NVL4-F1
#
_cell.length_a   1.000
_cell.length_b   1.000
_cell.length_c   1.000
_cell.angle_alpha   90.00
_cell.angle_beta   90.00
_cell.angle_gamma   90.00
#
_symmetry.space_group_name_H-M   'P 1'
#
loop_
_entity.id
_entity.type
_entity.pdbx_description
1 polymer ?
#
loop_
_entity_poly.entity_id
_entity_poly.type
_entity_poly.pdbx_seq_one_letter_code
_entity_poly.pdbx_strand_id
1 'polypeptide(L)'
;MRAQIAQRNLHLRDRSNLADALEDLTAREQTVQEYIGFVDLPRSLSSVSAYPHQVNVDAIVRQWCSDYQIEAAIWTALKPNFEQKWGKPFSIETAIDYLQQLPTGDRASAIDYFRQTPIEIDTPLRQAVTQLIE
;
A
#
# COMPACT_ATOMS: atom_id res chain seq x y z
N MET A 1 3.35 -15.39 13.49
CA MET A 1 3.73 -14.14 12.83
C MET A 1 3.25 -14.15 11.40
N ARG A 2 1.96 -13.88 11.18
CA ARG A 2 1.36 -13.67 9.86
C ARG A 2 1.45 -12.19 9.54
N ALA A 3 2.49 -11.81 8.79
CA ALA A 3 2.57 -10.50 8.15
C ALA A 3 1.85 -10.57 6.80
N GLN A 4 0.88 -9.70 6.56
CA GLN A 4 0.15 -9.65 5.29
C GLN A 4 0.63 -8.44 4.48
N ILE A 5 1.21 -8.70 3.31
CA ILE A 5 1.72 -7.70 2.37
C ILE A 5 0.52 -7.10 1.64
N ALA A 6 0.30 -5.79 1.76
CA ALA A 6 -0.85 -5.08 1.18
C ALA A 6 -0.80 -4.90 -0.36
N GLN A 7 0.15 -5.53 -1.07
CA GLN A 7 0.13 -5.60 -2.54
C GLN A 7 0.57 -6.99 -2.99
N ARG A 8 -0.45 -7.82 -3.24
CA ARG A 8 -0.34 -9.22 -3.66
C ARG A 8 0.35 -9.32 -5.03
N ASN A 9 1.67 -9.49 -4.99
CA ASN A 9 2.49 -10.11 -6.01
C ASN A 9 3.73 -10.68 -5.32
N LEU A 10 3.56 -11.80 -4.61
CA LEU A 10 4.64 -12.73 -4.30
C LEU A 10 4.06 -14.04 -3.78
N HIS A 11 4.67 -15.15 -4.19
CA HIS A 11 4.48 -16.46 -3.58
C HIS A 11 4.40 -16.37 -2.05
N LEU A 12 3.28 -16.85 -1.50
CA LEU A 12 3.10 -17.10 -0.07
C LEU A 12 4.12 -18.15 0.37
N ARG A 13 5.37 -17.74 0.61
CA ARG A 13 6.29 -18.50 1.44
C ARG A 13 6.11 -18.00 2.86
N ASP A 14 5.99 -18.95 3.78
CA ASP A 14 5.98 -18.74 5.22
C ASP A 14 7.17 -17.85 5.62
N ARG A 15 6.94 -16.56 5.87
CA ARG A 15 7.97 -15.60 6.30
C ARG A 15 7.78 -15.33 7.79
N SER A 16 8.53 -16.07 8.59
CA SER A 16 8.47 -16.03 10.05
C SER A 16 9.11 -14.78 10.68
N ASN A 17 9.72 -13.87 9.90
CA ASN A 17 10.42 -12.69 10.40
C ASN A 17 10.06 -11.40 9.63
N LEU A 18 9.87 -10.30 10.37
CA LEU A 18 9.53 -8.97 9.86
C LEU A 18 10.71 -8.37 9.10
N ALA A 19 11.94 -8.62 9.57
CA ALA A 19 13.15 -8.14 8.92
C ALA A 19 13.27 -8.65 7.48
N ASP A 20 13.08 -9.96 7.26
CA ASP A 20 13.12 -10.57 5.94
C ASP A 20 12.04 -9.98 5.02
N ALA A 21 10.85 -9.71 5.56
CA ALA A 21 9.76 -9.10 4.78
C ALA A 21 10.06 -7.64 4.40
N LEU A 22 10.72 -6.88 5.28
CA LEU A 22 11.21 -5.53 4.99
C LEU A 22 12.30 -5.56 3.91
N GLU A 23 13.24 -6.50 3.98
CA GLU A 23 14.31 -6.67 2.98
C GLU A 23 13.74 -7.06 1.62
N ASP A 24 12.85 -8.06 1.57
CA ASP A 24 12.17 -8.51 0.35
C ASP A 24 11.42 -7.34 -0.31
N LEU A 25 10.68 -6.54 0.47
CA LEU A 25 9.96 -5.39 -0.06
C LEU A 25 10.90 -4.27 -0.51
N THR A 26 11.97 -4.01 0.25
CA THR A 26 13.00 -3.02 -0.12
C THR A 26 13.62 -3.36 -1.48
N ALA A 27 13.99 -4.63 -1.67
CA ALA A 27 14.57 -5.13 -2.92
C ALA A 27 13.57 -5.06 -4.08
N ARG A 28 12.31 -5.47 -3.85
CA ARG A 28 11.25 -5.43 -4.87
C ARG A 28 10.99 -4.00 -5.37
N GLU A 29 10.95 -3.05 -4.45
CA GLU A 29 10.60 -1.66 -4.73
C GLU A 29 11.83 -0.82 -5.12
N GLN A 30 13.02 -1.45 -5.16
CA GLN A 30 14.30 -0.82 -5.48
C GLN A 30 14.53 0.48 -4.68
N THR A 31 14.23 0.42 -3.39
CA THR A 31 14.28 1.58 -2.49
C THR A 31 15.19 1.30 -1.30
N VAL A 32 15.18 2.17 -0.29
CA VAL A 32 15.86 1.98 1.00
C VAL A 32 14.85 1.79 2.12
N GLN A 33 15.27 1.17 3.23
CA GLN A 33 14.40 0.83 4.36
C GLN A 33 13.65 2.04 4.95
N GLU A 34 14.21 3.26 4.86
CA GLU A 34 13.56 4.50 5.27
C GLU A 34 12.26 4.80 4.50
N TYR A 35 12.07 4.21 3.32
CA TYR A 35 10.86 4.31 2.53
C TYR A 35 9.97 3.06 2.60
N ILE A 36 10.22 2.19 3.57
CA ILE A 36 9.33 1.09 3.91
C ILE A 36 8.64 1.40 5.24
N GLY A 37 7.31 1.44 5.21
CA GLY A 37 6.49 1.59 6.39
C GLY A 37 6.15 0.23 6.99
N PHE A 38 6.04 0.16 8.31
CA PHE A 38 5.57 -1.04 9.00
C PHE A 38 4.85 -0.74 10.30
N VAL A 39 3.97 -1.67 10.70
CA VAL A 39 3.48 -1.82 12.07
C VAL A 39 3.62 -3.27 12.50
N ASP A 40 4.01 -3.49 13.76
CA ASP A 40 4.06 -4.80 14.42
C ASP A 40 3.21 -4.68 15.69
N LEU A 41 2.02 -5.30 15.70
CA LEU A 41 1.11 -5.24 16.85
C LEU A 41 1.69 -5.99 18.07
N PRO A 42 2.14 -7.27 17.95
CA PRO A 42 2.70 -8.00 19.09
C PRO A 42 3.87 -7.30 19.79
N ARG A 43 4.76 -6.66 19.03
CA ARG A 43 5.92 -5.95 19.58
C ARG A 43 5.65 -4.46 19.85
N SER A 44 4.48 -3.95 19.48
CA SER A 44 4.13 -2.53 19.53
C SER A 44 5.17 -1.64 18.85
N LEU A 45 5.69 -2.08 17.70
CA LEU A 45 6.67 -1.33 16.89
C LEU A 45 6.01 -0.68 15.67
N SER A 46 6.65 0.36 15.16
CA SER A 46 6.24 1.11 13.98
C SER A 46 7.43 1.76 13.30
N SER A 47 7.36 1.93 11.98
CA SER A 47 8.35 2.70 11.22
C SER A 47 8.34 4.18 11.57
N VAL A 48 7.21 4.74 12.02
CA VAL A 48 7.06 6.19 12.26
C VAL A 48 8.01 6.70 13.34
N SER A 49 8.34 5.89 14.36
CA SER A 49 9.29 6.26 15.41
C SER A 49 10.73 6.34 14.90
N ALA A 50 11.10 5.49 13.94
CA ALA A 50 12.42 5.49 13.32
C ALA A 50 12.53 6.50 12.16
N TYR A 51 11.44 6.72 11.43
CA TYR A 51 11.40 7.49 10.19
C TYR A 51 10.26 8.54 10.22
N PRO A 52 10.39 9.60 11.03
CA PRO A 52 9.32 10.61 11.22
C PRO A 52 8.99 11.45 9.97
N HIS A 53 9.79 11.33 8.90
CA HIS A 53 9.52 11.96 7.61
C HIS A 53 8.48 11.20 6.77
N GLN A 54 8.15 9.95 7.14
CA GLN A 54 7.07 9.20 6.52
C GLN A 54 5.72 9.85 6.87
N VAL A 55 4.74 9.71 5.97
CA VAL A 55 3.36 10.11 6.29
C VAL A 55 2.88 9.25 7.45
N ASN A 56 2.44 9.90 8.53
CA ASN A 56 2.00 9.19 9.73
C ASN A 56 0.61 8.55 9.51
N VAL A 57 0.61 7.27 9.18
CA VAL A 57 -0.59 6.43 9.04
C VAL A 57 -0.68 5.37 10.15
N ASP A 58 0.14 5.46 11.20
CA ASP A 58 0.30 4.40 12.21
C ASP A 58 -1.04 3.98 12.84
N ALA A 59 -1.82 4.95 13.32
CA ALA A 59 -3.11 4.66 13.95
C ALA A 59 -4.10 3.98 12.98
N ILE A 60 -4.13 4.42 11.72
CA ILE A 60 -5.02 3.88 10.68
C ILE A 60 -4.65 2.42 10.38
N VAL A 61 -3.35 2.15 10.17
CA VAL A 61 -2.86 0.81 9.83
C VAL A 61 -2.98 -0.14 11.03
N ARG A 62 -2.73 0.33 12.26
CA ARG A 62 -2.94 -0.49 13.47
C ARG A 62 -4.39 -0.90 13.66
N GLN A 63 -5.32 0.05 13.44
CA GLN A 63 -6.75 -0.26 13.51
C GLN A 63 -7.13 -1.29 12.46
N TRP A 64 -6.71 -1.08 11.21
CA TRP A 64 -6.92 -2.02 10.12
C TRP A 64 -6.35 -3.42 10.44
N CYS A 65 -5.11 -3.50 10.93
CA CYS A 65 -4.53 -4.77 11.36
C CYS A 65 -5.36 -5.46 12.45
N SER A 66 -5.89 -4.70 13.41
CA SER A 66 -6.72 -5.23 14.49
C SER A 66 -8.06 -5.77 13.96
N ASP A 67 -8.73 -5.02 13.08
CA ASP A 67 -10.03 -5.38 12.50
C ASP A 67 -9.95 -6.69 11.69
N TYR A 68 -8.82 -6.93 11.02
CA TYR A 68 -8.59 -8.11 10.19
C TYR A 68 -7.73 -9.19 10.84
N GLN A 69 -7.41 -9.08 12.14
CA GLN A 69 -6.57 -10.04 12.88
C GLN A 69 -5.18 -10.27 12.25
N ILE A 70 -4.59 -9.22 11.71
CA ILE A 70 -3.26 -9.20 11.10
C ILE A 70 -2.24 -8.78 12.16
N GLU A 71 -1.18 -9.56 12.35
CA GLU A 71 -0.19 -9.28 13.40
C GLU A 71 0.79 -8.16 13.00
N ALA A 72 1.07 -8.02 11.70
CA ALA A 72 1.95 -7.00 11.17
C ALA A 72 1.59 -6.65 9.71
N ALA A 73 1.81 -5.39 9.35
CA ALA A 73 1.68 -4.90 7.98
C ALA A 73 2.94 -4.16 7.56
N ILE A 74 3.32 -4.29 6.29
CA ILE A 74 4.40 -3.56 5.65
C ILE A 74 3.89 -2.93 4.34
N TRP A 75 4.39 -1.74 4.01
CA TRP A 75 3.99 -1.00 2.82
C TRP A 75 5.11 -0.09 2.32
N THR A 76 4.99 0.40 1.09
CA THR A 76 5.86 1.45 0.56
C THR A 76 5.46 2.81 1.12
N ALA A 77 6.34 3.40 1.93
CA ALA A 77 6.20 4.74 2.49
C ALA A 77 6.94 5.78 1.63
N LEU A 78 6.85 5.65 0.31
CA LEU A 78 7.47 6.57 -0.64
C LEU A 78 6.86 7.96 -0.52
N LYS A 79 7.66 8.99 -0.84
CA LYS A 79 7.15 10.36 -0.90
C LYS A 79 6.05 10.47 -1.96
N PRO A 80 4.91 11.11 -1.64
CA PRO A 80 3.88 11.38 -2.63
C PRO A 80 4.46 12.15 -3.82
N ASN A 81 4.25 11.65 -5.03
CA ASN A 81 4.73 12.27 -6.27
C ASN A 81 3.62 12.46 -7.31
N PHE A 82 2.36 12.28 -6.90
CA PHE A 82 1.21 12.37 -7.80
C PHE A 82 1.13 13.75 -8.47
N GLU A 83 1.18 14.83 -7.69
CA GLU A 83 1.17 16.20 -8.23
C GLU A 83 2.38 16.49 -9.12
N GLN A 84 3.56 16.01 -8.74
CA GLN A 84 4.76 16.18 -9.56
C GLN A 84 4.64 15.48 -10.93
N LYS A 85 4.03 14.29 -10.97
CA LYS A 85 3.89 13.50 -12.21
C LYS A 85 2.68 13.90 -13.05
N TRP A 86 1.59 14.29 -12.41
CA TRP A 86 0.31 14.55 -13.07
C TRP A 86 -0.03 16.04 -13.22
N GLY A 87 0.67 16.91 -12.49
CA GLY A 87 0.43 18.36 -12.52
C GLY A 87 -0.84 18.79 -11.78
N LYS A 88 -1.53 17.87 -11.09
CA LYS A 88 -2.73 18.16 -10.27
C LYS A 88 -2.57 17.54 -8.88
N PRO A 89 -3.05 18.20 -7.80
CA PRO A 89 -3.06 17.59 -6.47
C PRO A 89 -3.92 16.33 -6.46
N PHE A 90 -3.61 15.41 -5.54
CA PHE A 90 -4.37 14.19 -5.38
C PHE A 90 -5.75 14.48 -4.79
N SER A 91 -6.79 14.06 -5.50
CA SER A 91 -8.16 13.88 -5.03
C SER A 91 -8.73 12.61 -5.68
N ILE A 92 -9.86 12.10 -5.19
CA ILE A 92 -10.52 10.96 -5.83
C ILE A 92 -10.87 11.30 -7.29
N GLU A 93 -11.37 12.51 -7.53
CA GLU A 93 -11.73 12.99 -8.87
C GLU A 93 -10.51 13.08 -9.79
N THR A 94 -9.39 13.63 -9.31
CA THR A 94 -8.17 13.76 -10.14
C THR A 94 -7.47 12.43 -10.36
N ALA A 95 -7.59 11.48 -9.42
CA ALA A 95 -7.09 10.12 -9.58
C ALA A 95 -7.93 9.33 -10.61
N ILE A 96 -9.26 9.50 -10.61
CA ILE A 96 -10.14 8.92 -11.64
C ILE A 96 -9.81 9.50 -13.02
N ASP A 97 -9.66 10.83 -13.11
CA ASP A 97 -9.24 11.52 -14.34
C ASP A 97 -7.91 10.96 -14.88
N TYR A 98 -6.93 10.77 -13.99
CA TYR A 98 -5.66 10.12 -14.34
C TYR A 98 -5.86 8.71 -14.91
N LEU A 99 -6.61 7.85 -14.22
CA LEU A 99 -6.87 6.46 -14.64
C LEU A 99 -7.59 6.38 -16.00
N GLN A 100 -8.47 7.34 -16.29
CA GLN A 100 -9.18 7.41 -17.57
C GLN A 100 -8.28 7.84 -18.73
N GLN A 101 -7.25 8.64 -18.46
CA GLN A 101 -6.30 9.14 -19.45
C GLN A 101 -5.09 8.22 -19.68
N LEU A 102 -4.96 7.13 -18.93
CA LEU A 102 -3.93 6.13 -19.16
C LEU A 102 -4.04 5.50 -20.57
N PRO A 103 -2.91 5.17 -21.23
CA PRO A 103 -2.90 4.35 -22.42
C PRO A 103 -3.67 3.04 -22.22
N THR A 104 -4.27 2.47 -23.28
CA THR A 104 -5.17 1.32 -23.16
C THR A 104 -4.59 0.14 -22.38
N GLY A 105 -3.30 -0.19 -22.59
CA GLY A 105 -2.63 -1.28 -21.87
C GLY A 105 -2.42 -0.98 -20.38
N ASP A 106 -2.03 0.25 -20.06
CA ASP A 106 -1.83 0.69 -18.68
C ASP A 106 -3.16 0.79 -17.93
N ARG A 107 -4.20 1.27 -18.61
CA ARG A 107 -5.55 1.33 -18.05
C ARG A 107 -6.10 -0.06 -17.76
N ALA A 108 -5.94 -1.01 -18.67
CA ALA A 108 -6.37 -2.40 -18.45
C ALA A 108 -5.65 -3.00 -17.22
N SER A 109 -4.34 -2.81 -17.14
CA SER A 109 -3.52 -3.28 -16.01
C SER A 109 -3.95 -2.63 -14.68
N ALA A 110 -4.27 -1.33 -14.68
CA ALA A 110 -4.77 -0.63 -13.50
C ALA A 110 -6.14 -1.18 -13.06
N ILE A 111 -7.07 -1.39 -13.99
CA ILE A 111 -8.39 -1.98 -13.69
C ILE A 111 -8.24 -3.39 -13.13
N ASP A 112 -7.38 -4.21 -13.72
CA ASP A 112 -7.11 -5.57 -13.24
C ASP A 112 -6.49 -5.56 -11.84
N TYR A 113 -5.64 -4.58 -11.53
CA TYR A 113 -5.12 -4.36 -10.18
C TYR A 113 -6.25 -4.06 -9.19
N PHE A 114 -7.18 -3.15 -9.52
CA PHE A 114 -8.34 -2.85 -8.65
C PHE A 114 -9.24 -4.08 -8.44
N ARG A 115 -9.47 -4.89 -9.48
CA ARG A 115 -10.26 -6.13 -9.39
C ARG A 115 -9.60 -7.20 -8.53
N GLN A 116 -8.28 -7.30 -8.57
CA GLN A 116 -7.50 -8.28 -7.80
C GLN A 116 -7.20 -7.82 -6.38
N THR A 117 -7.47 -6.55 -6.06
CA THR A 117 -7.20 -6.00 -4.72
C THR A 117 -8.08 -6.72 -3.69
N PRO A 118 -7.51 -7.23 -2.59
CA PRO A 118 -8.27 -7.92 -1.54
C PRO A 118 -9.39 -7.06 -0.94
N ILE A 119 -10.48 -7.68 -0.51
CA ILE A 119 -11.65 -6.96 0.02
C ILE A 119 -11.29 -6.10 1.24
N GLU A 120 -10.31 -6.53 2.01
CA GLU A 120 -9.80 -5.87 3.21
C GLU A 120 -9.16 -4.50 2.92
N ILE A 121 -8.68 -4.27 1.69
CA ILE A 121 -8.12 -2.99 1.25
C ILE A 121 -9.25 -2.13 0.67
N ASP A 122 -10.14 -1.62 1.52
CA ASP A 122 -11.29 -0.81 1.12
C ASP A 122 -11.04 0.68 1.32
N THR A 123 -10.47 1.33 0.31
CA THR A 123 -10.19 2.77 0.35
C THR A 123 -11.24 3.57 -0.42
N PRO A 124 -11.47 4.86 -0.11
CA PRO A 124 -12.41 5.70 -0.87
C PRO A 124 -12.13 5.72 -2.37
N LEU A 125 -10.85 5.73 -2.78
CA LEU A 125 -10.47 5.64 -4.19
C LEU A 125 -10.88 4.30 -4.80
N ARG A 126 -10.67 3.18 -4.09
CA ARG A 126 -11.09 1.86 -4.58
C ARG A 126 -12.60 1.79 -4.77
N GLN A 127 -13.38 2.24 -3.79
CA GLN A 127 -14.84 2.27 -3.90
C GLN A 127 -15.30 3.05 -5.13
N ALA A 128 -14.72 4.24 -5.35
CA ALA A 128 -15.06 5.06 -6.49
C ALA A 128 -14.65 4.43 -7.84
N VAL A 129 -13.49 3.78 -7.91
CA VAL A 129 -13.06 3.09 -9.13
C VAL A 129 -13.89 1.84 -9.40
N THR A 130 -14.24 1.05 -8.38
CA THR A 130 -15.11 -0.12 -8.51
C THR A 130 -16.46 0.26 -9.11
N GLN A 131 -17.08 1.35 -8.64
CA GLN A 131 -18.34 1.86 -9.20
C GLN A 131 -18.25 2.32 -10.67
N LEU A 132 -17.05 2.62 -11.16
CA LEU A 132 -16.83 3.05 -12.55
C LEU A 132 -16.54 1.90 -13.52
N ILE A 133 -16.14 0.73 -13.01
CA ILE A 133 -15.72 -0.44 -13.82
C ILE A 133 -16.72 -1.59 -13.78
N GLU A 134 -17.71 -1.54 -12.90
CA GLU A 134 -18.91 -2.40 -12.87
C GLU A 134 -19.91 -1.98 -13.96
#